data_AF-A0A660Y1M7-F1
#
_entry.id   AF-A0A660Y1M7-F1
#
_cell.length_a   1.000
_cell.length_b   1.000
_cell.length_c   1.000
_cell.angle_alpha   90.00
_cell.angle_beta   90.00
_cell.angle_gamma   90.00
#
_symmetry.space_group_name_H-M   'P 1'
#
loop_
_entity.id
_entity.type
_entity.pdbx_description
1 polymer ?
#
loop_
_entity_poly.entity_id
_entity_poly.type
_entity_poly.pdbx_seq_one_letter_code
_entity_poly.pdbx_strand_id
1 'polypeptide(L)'
;MEYLRDHPDVEVVGIEEAARLFSTQPSHIRRDVLTLYAEELERARRPIFHSTFSPAELVCGFAESLIYAEEHGDLPSEVQRRDVLGPKSRPAVGIERDRVTHEQVIAMCRQLVGHVLKEGALPANLHVEGARVGIGQFAVVAARTYLAQARYEKYEVLRIHETPRYPDAAFEVDAWVRREIGEHWAMPLDFTCDRLAEHARLQTWTMKPAWLRPPQGPAPDGERIVL
;
A
#
# COMPACT_ATOMS: atom_id res chain seq x y z
N MET A 1 17.18 -12.70 -31.71
CA MET A 1 15.72 -12.60 -31.53
C MET A 1 15.03 -13.96 -31.54
N GLU A 2 15.55 -14.99 -32.23
CA GLU A 2 15.00 -16.37 -32.16
C GLU A 2 15.03 -16.98 -30.75
N TYR A 3 16.13 -16.81 -30.02
CA TYR A 3 16.33 -17.45 -28.69
C TYR A 3 15.29 -17.08 -27.62
N LEU A 4 14.73 -15.85 -27.66
CA LEU A 4 13.71 -15.41 -26.70
C LEU A 4 12.30 -15.84 -27.09
N ARG A 5 12.07 -16.12 -28.36
CA ARG A 5 10.73 -16.44 -28.89
C ARG A 5 10.37 -17.91 -28.67
N ASP A 6 11.38 -18.77 -28.54
CA ASP A 6 11.22 -20.22 -28.35
C ASP A 6 11.39 -20.66 -26.89
N HIS A 7 11.55 -19.72 -25.94
CA HIS A 7 11.68 -20.05 -24.52
C HIS A 7 10.29 -20.34 -23.94
N PRO A 8 10.04 -21.53 -23.34
CA PRO A 8 8.71 -21.97 -22.93
C PRO A 8 8.06 -21.07 -21.86
N ASP A 9 8.87 -20.35 -21.09
CA ASP A 9 8.41 -19.46 -20.02
C ASP A 9 8.31 -17.97 -20.42
N VAL A 10 8.51 -17.63 -21.70
CA VAL A 10 8.52 -16.23 -22.18
C VAL A 10 7.49 -16.00 -23.27
N GLU A 11 6.42 -15.27 -22.96
CA GLU A 11 5.46 -14.80 -23.95
C GLU A 11 5.90 -13.44 -24.51
N VAL A 12 6.37 -13.42 -25.76
CA VAL A 12 6.77 -12.18 -26.43
C VAL A 12 5.53 -11.45 -26.96
N VAL A 13 5.01 -10.51 -26.18
CA VAL A 13 3.92 -9.61 -26.57
C VAL A 13 4.43 -8.23 -27.01
N GLY A 14 3.73 -7.59 -27.94
CA GLY A 14 4.01 -6.20 -28.33
C GLY A 14 3.68 -5.21 -27.21
N ILE A 15 4.25 -4.00 -27.23
CA ILE A 15 4.02 -2.98 -26.18
C ILE A 15 2.52 -2.63 -26.06
N GLU A 16 1.79 -2.55 -27.17
CA GLU A 16 0.35 -2.29 -27.17
C GLU A 16 -0.45 -3.45 -26.56
N GLU A 17 0.00 -4.68 -26.79
CA GLU A 17 -0.62 -5.89 -26.26
C GLU A 17 -0.34 -6.03 -24.75
N ALA A 18 0.89 -5.78 -24.31
CA ALA A 18 1.22 -5.67 -22.89
C ALA A 18 0.41 -4.55 -22.23
N ALA A 19 0.30 -3.38 -22.88
CA ALA A 19 -0.54 -2.30 -22.39
C ALA A 19 -2.00 -2.74 -22.27
N ARG A 20 -2.56 -3.43 -23.25
CA ARG A 20 -3.93 -3.97 -23.18
C ARG A 20 -4.10 -4.97 -22.03
N LEU A 21 -3.16 -5.90 -21.88
CA LEU A 21 -3.19 -6.96 -20.88
C LEU A 21 -3.04 -6.42 -19.44
N PHE A 22 -2.25 -5.37 -19.23
CA PHE A 22 -1.95 -4.84 -17.90
C PHE A 22 -2.61 -3.47 -17.57
N SER A 23 -3.31 -2.84 -18.53
CA SER A 23 -3.96 -1.52 -18.32
C SER A 23 -5.31 -1.60 -17.64
N THR A 24 -5.97 -2.76 -17.64
CA THR A 24 -7.30 -2.87 -17.05
C THR A 24 -7.14 -3.02 -15.55
N GLN A 25 -7.40 -1.95 -14.81
CA GLN A 25 -7.41 -1.94 -13.35
C GLN A 25 -8.78 -1.48 -12.86
N PRO A 26 -9.30 -2.08 -11.78
CA PRO A 26 -10.55 -1.61 -11.20
C PRO A 26 -10.44 -0.12 -10.83
N SER A 27 -11.45 0.67 -11.22
CA SER A 27 -11.50 2.09 -10.85
C SER A 27 -12.02 2.29 -9.42
N HIS A 28 -12.64 1.28 -8.81
CA HIS A 28 -13.18 1.33 -7.46
C HIS A 28 -12.70 0.14 -6.63
N ILE A 29 -12.64 0.35 -5.31
CA ILE A 29 -12.38 -0.68 -4.31
C ILE A 29 -13.68 -0.90 -3.55
N ARG A 30 -14.22 -2.12 -3.62
CA ARG A 30 -15.47 -2.49 -2.95
C ARG A 30 -15.28 -2.64 -1.45
N ARG A 31 -16.38 -2.45 -0.69
CA ARG A 31 -16.41 -2.61 0.77
C ARG A 31 -15.94 -3.99 1.22
N ASP A 32 -16.34 -5.06 0.55
CA ASP A 32 -15.95 -6.43 0.90
C ASP A 32 -14.44 -6.68 0.75
N VAL A 33 -13.81 -6.11 -0.28
CA VAL A 33 -12.36 -6.15 -0.47
C VAL A 33 -11.63 -5.39 0.66
N LEU A 34 -12.07 -4.17 0.98
CA LEU A 34 -11.50 -3.40 2.08
C LEU A 34 -11.68 -4.11 3.43
N THR A 35 -12.84 -4.70 3.68
CA THR A 35 -13.11 -5.46 4.90
C THR A 35 -12.15 -6.64 5.03
N LEU A 36 -12.01 -7.48 4.00
CA LEU A 36 -11.08 -8.62 4.08
C LEU A 36 -9.64 -8.13 4.30
N TYR A 37 -9.20 -7.13 3.54
CA TYR A 37 -7.85 -6.59 3.68
C TYR A 37 -7.62 -5.99 5.08
N ALA A 38 -8.63 -5.35 5.68
CA ALA A 38 -8.55 -4.83 7.04
C ALA A 38 -8.37 -5.96 8.08
N GLU A 39 -9.08 -7.08 7.93
CA GLU A 39 -8.95 -8.24 8.81
C GLU A 39 -7.55 -8.86 8.73
N GLU A 40 -7.02 -9.00 7.51
CA GLU A 40 -5.68 -9.51 7.29
C GLU A 40 -4.61 -8.56 7.85
N LEU A 41 -4.78 -7.25 7.65
CA LEU A 41 -3.87 -6.23 8.15
C LEU A 41 -3.89 -6.13 9.68
N GLU A 42 -5.07 -6.20 10.32
CA GLU A 42 -5.20 -6.23 11.78
C GLU A 42 -4.49 -7.46 12.37
N ARG A 43 -4.67 -8.63 11.76
CA ARG A 43 -4.04 -9.88 12.19
C ARG A 43 -2.53 -9.84 12.02
N ALA A 44 -2.04 -9.37 10.88
CA ALA A 44 -0.61 -9.34 10.56
C ALA A 44 0.14 -8.19 11.26
N ARG A 45 -0.55 -7.09 11.57
CA ARG A 45 0.01 -5.86 12.15
C ARG A 45 1.20 -5.29 11.39
N ARG A 46 1.17 -5.41 10.06
CA ARG A 46 2.21 -4.91 9.14
C ARG A 46 1.62 -4.72 7.75
N PRO A 47 2.12 -3.79 6.93
CA PRO A 47 1.69 -3.65 5.55
C PRO A 47 1.84 -4.97 4.79
N ILE A 48 0.78 -5.41 4.12
CA ILE A 48 0.73 -6.66 3.35
C ILE A 48 0.26 -6.38 1.93
N PHE A 49 0.60 -7.25 0.98
CA PHE A 49 0.12 -7.11 -0.39
C PHE A 49 -1.27 -7.70 -0.56
N HIS A 50 -2.07 -7.04 -1.39
CA HIS A 50 -3.33 -7.57 -1.87
C HIS A 50 -3.18 -8.09 -3.30
N SER A 51 -4.07 -8.98 -3.70
CA SER A 51 -4.07 -9.58 -5.03
C SER A 51 -4.42 -8.59 -6.13
N THR A 52 -5.06 -7.46 -5.87
CA THR A 52 -5.51 -6.54 -6.94
C THR A 52 -5.01 -5.12 -6.76
N PHE A 53 -4.83 -4.69 -5.52
CA PHE A 53 -4.59 -3.31 -5.16
C PHE A 53 -3.26 -3.22 -4.40
N SER A 54 -2.56 -2.12 -4.58
CA SER A 54 -1.36 -1.82 -3.81
C SER A 54 -1.73 -1.47 -2.36
N PRO A 55 -0.80 -1.66 -1.40
CA PRO A 55 -0.99 -1.21 -0.03
C PRO A 55 -1.36 0.29 0.07
N ALA A 56 -0.83 1.12 -0.83
CA ALA A 56 -1.11 2.56 -0.83
C ALA A 56 -2.55 2.88 -1.24
N GLU A 57 -3.08 2.21 -2.27
CA GLU A 57 -4.47 2.35 -2.69
C GLU A 57 -5.43 1.94 -1.57
N LEU A 58 -5.13 0.85 -0.87
CA LEU A 58 -5.99 0.32 0.19
C LEU A 58 -6.02 1.21 1.44
N VAL A 59 -4.88 1.78 1.83
CA VAL A 59 -4.83 2.76 2.93
C VAL A 59 -5.58 4.05 2.58
N CYS A 60 -5.52 4.50 1.33
CA CYS A 60 -6.37 5.60 0.87
C CYS A 60 -7.86 5.21 0.95
N GLY A 61 -8.20 3.98 0.52
CA GLY A 61 -9.56 3.46 0.58
C GLY A 61 -10.12 3.42 2.01
N PHE A 62 -9.30 3.03 3.00
CA PHE A 62 -9.69 3.13 4.41
C PHE A 62 -9.96 4.57 4.84
N ALA A 63 -9.05 5.49 4.55
CA ALA A 63 -9.18 6.88 4.96
C ALA A 63 -10.45 7.53 4.38
N GLU A 64 -10.73 7.31 3.09
CA GLU A 64 -11.93 7.84 2.44
C GLU A 64 -13.20 7.19 2.97
N SER A 65 -13.20 5.87 3.17
CA SER A 65 -14.36 5.16 3.73
C SER A 65 -14.71 5.65 5.13
N LEU A 66 -13.70 5.93 5.96
CA LEU A 66 -13.88 6.43 7.33
C LEU A 66 -14.36 7.88 7.36
N ILE A 67 -13.84 8.74 6.47
CA ILE A 67 -14.37 10.10 6.31
C ILE A 67 -15.83 10.06 5.87
N TYR A 68 -16.16 9.22 4.89
CA TYR A 68 -17.53 9.06 4.42
C TYR A 68 -18.45 8.57 5.56
N ALA A 69 -18.02 7.59 6.33
CA ALA A 69 -18.81 7.06 7.45
C ALA A 69 -19.03 8.08 8.57
N GLU A 70 -18.05 8.95 8.83
CA GLU A 70 -18.22 10.06 9.79
C GLU A 70 -19.32 11.03 9.32
N GLU A 71 -19.42 11.27 8.01
CA GLU A 71 -20.38 12.22 7.43
C GLU A 71 -21.78 11.62 7.22
N HIS A 72 -21.87 10.31 6.95
CA HIS A 72 -23.11 9.65 6.52
C HIS A 72 -23.60 8.57 7.48
N GLY A 73 -22.83 8.22 8.51
CA GLY A 73 -23.17 7.24 9.55
C GLY A 73 -22.90 5.78 9.20
N ASP A 74 -22.58 5.45 7.95
CA ASP A 74 -22.23 4.09 7.50
C ASP A 74 -21.08 4.11 6.48
N LEU A 75 -20.35 3.00 6.37
CA LEU A 75 -19.30 2.86 5.35
C LEU A 75 -19.92 2.98 3.94
N PRO A 76 -19.18 3.42 2.91
CA PRO A 76 -19.69 3.37 1.54
C PRO A 76 -19.68 1.93 0.99
N SER A 77 -20.46 1.63 -0.04
CA SER A 77 -20.42 0.31 -0.71
C SER A 77 -19.13 0.09 -1.49
N GLU A 78 -18.53 1.17 -1.96
CA GLU A 78 -17.25 1.21 -2.67
C GLU A 78 -16.63 2.61 -2.58
N VAL A 79 -15.32 2.71 -2.81
CA VAL A 79 -14.58 3.97 -2.89
C VAL A 79 -13.76 4.04 -4.18
N GLN A 80 -13.53 5.25 -4.67
CA GLN A 80 -12.71 5.47 -5.86
C GLN A 80 -11.26 5.04 -5.58
N ARG A 81 -10.71 4.17 -6.42
CA ARG A 81 -9.29 3.83 -6.38
C ARG A 81 -8.49 5.06 -6.81
N ARG A 82 -7.43 5.38 -6.07
CA ARG A 82 -6.50 6.48 -6.38
C ARG A 82 -5.21 5.97 -6.98
N ASP A 83 -4.72 6.64 -8.01
CA ASP A 83 -3.33 6.50 -8.44
C ASP A 83 -2.43 7.25 -7.45
N VAL A 84 -1.74 6.50 -6.59
CA VAL A 84 -0.95 7.06 -5.49
C VAL A 84 0.40 6.35 -5.37
N LEU A 85 1.45 7.15 -5.18
CA LEU A 85 2.80 6.64 -4.93
C LEU A 85 3.04 6.32 -3.45
N GLY A 86 4.08 5.52 -3.18
CA GLY A 86 4.58 5.29 -1.83
C GLY A 86 5.22 6.56 -1.26
N PRO A 87 5.54 6.57 0.04
CA PRO A 87 6.16 7.74 0.67
C PRO A 87 7.44 8.20 -0.03
N LYS A 88 7.69 9.52 -0.06
CA LYS A 88 8.93 10.09 -0.64
C LYS A 88 10.07 10.22 0.39
N SER A 89 9.79 9.93 1.66
CA SER A 89 10.76 9.97 2.76
C SER A 89 10.45 8.88 3.79
N ARG A 90 11.41 8.55 4.66
CA ARG A 90 11.30 7.45 5.62
C ARG A 90 10.20 7.70 6.68
N PRO A 91 9.21 6.81 6.82
CA PRO A 91 8.24 6.87 7.92
C PRO A 91 8.89 6.70 9.29
N ALA A 92 8.28 7.26 10.33
CA ALA A 92 8.60 6.96 11.72
C ALA A 92 8.25 5.50 12.04
N VAL A 93 9.03 4.89 12.95
CA VAL A 93 8.82 3.53 13.46
C VAL A 93 8.60 3.55 14.96
N GLY A 94 9.34 4.42 15.65
CA GLY A 94 9.13 4.68 17.07
C GLY A 94 7.71 5.16 17.31
N ILE A 95 7.10 4.62 18.37
CA ILE A 95 5.79 5.06 18.84
C ILE A 95 6.00 6.39 19.57
N GLU A 96 5.70 7.51 18.91
CA GLU A 96 5.69 8.84 19.54
C GLU A 96 4.37 9.08 20.31
N ARG A 97 3.34 8.28 20.03
CA ARG A 97 2.03 8.30 20.68
C ARG A 97 1.46 6.88 20.79
N ASP A 98 1.16 6.41 22.01
CA ASP A 98 0.67 5.04 22.23
C ASP A 98 -0.83 4.88 21.90
N ARG A 99 -1.63 5.95 21.98
CA ARG A 99 -3.10 5.86 21.84
C ARG A 99 -3.69 7.02 21.05
N VAL A 100 -4.75 6.73 20.31
CA VAL A 100 -5.53 7.72 19.56
C VAL A 100 -7.03 7.54 19.77
N THR A 101 -7.75 8.65 19.85
CA THR A 101 -9.22 8.68 19.89
C THR A 101 -9.81 8.51 18.48
N HIS A 102 -11.12 8.28 18.38
CA HIS A 102 -11.81 8.25 17.10
C HIS A 102 -11.60 9.54 16.29
N GLU A 103 -11.82 10.71 16.90
CA GLU A 103 -11.64 12.02 16.25
C GLU A 103 -10.21 12.20 15.70
N GLN A 104 -9.20 11.76 16.44
CA GLN A 104 -7.81 11.82 16.00
C GLN A 104 -7.54 10.92 14.79
N VAL A 105 -8.17 9.75 14.72
CA VAL A 105 -8.08 8.88 13.53
C VAL A 105 -8.72 9.54 12.32
N ILE A 106 -9.92 10.12 12.46
CA ILE A 106 -10.59 10.82 11.35
C ILE A 106 -9.77 12.04 10.91
N ALA A 107 -9.19 12.80 11.83
CA ALA A 107 -8.30 13.90 11.50
C ALA A 107 -7.07 13.44 10.70
N MET A 108 -6.46 12.30 11.06
CA MET A 108 -5.38 11.67 10.29
C MET A 108 -5.85 11.19 8.91
N CYS A 109 -7.06 10.65 8.78
CA CYS A 109 -7.63 10.28 7.48
C CYS A 109 -7.73 11.51 6.56
N ARG A 110 -8.24 12.64 7.07
CA ARG A 110 -8.32 13.90 6.31
C ARG A 110 -6.95 14.43 5.93
N GLN A 111 -5.96 14.35 6.82
CA GLN A 111 -4.57 14.69 6.52
C GLN A 111 -4.01 13.83 5.38
N LEU A 112 -4.23 12.52 5.41
CA LEU A 112 -3.77 11.60 4.38
C LEU A 112 -4.39 11.93 3.02
N VAL A 113 -5.72 12.04 2.95
CA VAL A 113 -6.42 12.33 1.70
C VAL A 113 -6.00 13.68 1.14
N GLY A 114 -5.90 14.71 1.99
CA GLY A 114 -5.42 16.03 1.59
C GLY A 114 -3.98 16.01 1.06
N HIS A 115 -3.09 15.25 1.70
CA HIS A 115 -1.70 15.10 1.25
C HIS A 115 -1.62 14.36 -0.08
N VAL A 116 -2.34 13.25 -0.24
CA VAL A 116 -2.36 12.46 -1.48
C VAL A 116 -2.91 13.28 -2.65
N LEU A 117 -3.99 14.05 -2.43
CA LEU A 117 -4.54 14.97 -3.43
C LEU A 117 -3.53 16.01 -3.93
N LYS A 118 -2.67 16.50 -3.02
CA LYS A 118 -1.70 17.54 -3.32
C LYS A 118 -0.41 17.00 -3.93
N GLU A 119 0.11 15.90 -3.38
CA GLU A 119 1.49 15.44 -3.63
C GLU A 119 1.56 14.18 -4.52
N GLY A 120 0.42 13.53 -4.78
CA GLY A 120 0.34 12.28 -5.54
C GLY A 120 1.02 11.07 -4.88
N ALA A 121 1.35 11.17 -3.59
CA ALA A 121 2.07 10.15 -2.83
C ALA A 121 1.54 10.07 -1.40
N LEU A 122 1.76 8.94 -0.74
CA LEU A 122 1.47 8.80 0.68
C LEU A 122 2.38 9.72 1.51
N PRO A 123 1.85 10.34 2.58
CA PRO A 123 2.71 10.98 3.56
C PRO A 123 3.56 9.94 4.26
N ALA A 124 4.83 10.25 4.54
CA ALA A 124 5.66 9.38 5.38
C ALA A 124 5.11 9.28 6.81
N ASN A 125 4.57 10.41 7.31
CA ASN A 125 4.03 10.55 8.65
C ASN A 125 2.76 11.41 8.64
N LEU A 126 1.80 11.04 9.47
CA LEU A 126 0.66 11.85 9.87
C LEU A 126 0.93 12.45 11.25
N HIS A 127 0.21 13.49 11.63
CA HIS A 127 0.47 14.23 12.86
C HIS A 127 -0.75 14.24 13.79
N VAL A 128 -0.52 13.96 15.07
CA VAL A 128 -1.52 14.06 16.14
C VAL A 128 -0.87 14.73 17.34
N GLU A 129 -1.36 15.91 17.74
CA GLU A 129 -0.91 16.61 18.97
C GLU A 129 0.63 16.77 19.06
N GLY A 130 1.30 17.01 17.94
CA GLY A 130 2.76 17.17 17.88
C GLY A 130 3.56 15.86 17.79
N ALA A 131 2.92 14.70 17.88
CA ALA A 131 3.53 13.39 17.63
C ALA A 131 3.34 12.95 16.17
N ARG A 132 4.32 12.20 15.65
CA ARG A 132 4.26 11.57 14.34
C ARG A 132 3.71 10.15 14.44
N VAL A 133 2.85 9.80 13.49
CA VAL A 133 2.36 8.44 13.25
C VAL A 133 2.84 8.03 11.86
N GLY A 134 3.72 7.04 11.79
CA GLY A 134 4.24 6.53 10.52
C GLY A 134 3.14 5.86 9.70
N ILE A 135 3.24 5.91 8.37
CA ILE A 135 2.17 5.40 7.50
C ILE A 135 1.83 3.92 7.71
N GLY A 136 2.81 3.08 8.07
CA GLY A 136 2.56 1.68 8.44
C GLY A 136 1.73 1.55 9.72
N GLN A 137 2.06 2.35 10.74
CA GLN A 137 1.30 2.40 12.00
C GLN A 137 -0.13 2.90 11.76
N PHE A 138 -0.28 3.97 10.96
CA PHE A 138 -1.58 4.50 10.58
C PHE A 138 -2.42 3.47 9.83
N ALA A 139 -1.83 2.73 8.89
CA ALA A 139 -2.55 1.70 8.12
C ALA A 139 -3.22 0.68 9.04
N VAL A 140 -2.51 0.20 10.07
CA VAL A 140 -3.05 -0.76 11.06
C VAL A 140 -4.15 -0.11 11.89
N VAL A 141 -3.97 1.14 12.34
CA VAL A 141 -5.00 1.87 13.10
C VAL A 141 -6.25 2.11 12.25
N ALA A 142 -6.09 2.54 11.01
CA ALA A 142 -7.18 2.79 10.08
C ALA A 142 -7.97 1.51 9.77
N ALA A 143 -7.30 0.37 9.55
CA ALA A 143 -7.97 -0.91 9.38
C ALA A 143 -8.79 -1.31 10.61
N ARG A 144 -8.25 -1.13 11.82
CA ARG A 144 -8.98 -1.43 13.07
C ARG A 144 -10.19 -0.52 13.25
N THR A 145 -10.05 0.78 12.96
CA THR A 145 -11.17 1.72 12.96
C THR A 145 -12.22 1.34 11.92
N TYR A 146 -11.79 0.96 10.71
CA TYR A 146 -12.67 0.50 9.65
C TYR A 146 -13.45 -0.75 10.06
N LEU A 147 -12.80 -1.74 10.67
CA LEU A 147 -13.47 -2.95 11.18
C LEU A 147 -14.46 -2.65 12.30
N ALA A 148 -14.07 -1.78 13.25
CA ALA A 148 -14.99 -1.34 14.30
C ALA A 148 -16.23 -0.68 13.70
N GLN A 149 -16.06 0.20 12.71
CA GLN A 149 -17.18 0.82 11.99
C GLN A 149 -18.04 -0.22 11.26
N ALA A 150 -17.42 -1.15 10.53
CA ALA A 150 -18.12 -2.21 9.79
C ALA A 150 -18.94 -3.15 10.70
N ARG A 151 -18.51 -3.30 11.96
CA ARG A 151 -19.16 -4.14 12.98
C ARG A 151 -20.07 -3.33 13.92
N TYR A 152 -20.20 -2.02 13.71
CA TYR A 152 -20.89 -1.09 14.61
C TYR A 152 -20.39 -1.16 16.08
N GLU A 153 -19.10 -1.46 16.25
CA GLU A 153 -18.44 -1.53 17.54
C GLU A 153 -17.99 -0.15 18.00
N LYS A 154 -18.25 0.16 19.28
CA LYS A 154 -17.77 1.39 19.90
C LYS A 154 -16.43 1.17 20.59
N TYR A 155 -15.53 2.13 20.43
CA TYR A 155 -14.27 2.20 21.16
C TYR A 155 -14.00 3.63 21.62
N GLU A 156 -13.34 3.78 22.76
CA GLU A 156 -12.92 5.10 23.25
C GLU A 156 -11.56 5.50 22.65
N VAL A 157 -10.61 4.56 22.68
CA VAL A 157 -9.25 4.73 22.16
C VAL A 157 -8.74 3.47 21.48
N LEU A 158 -7.88 3.65 20.48
CA LEU A 158 -7.12 2.59 19.84
C LEU A 158 -5.64 2.73 20.14
N ARG A 159 -4.98 1.59 20.33
CA ARG A 159 -3.53 1.52 20.54
C ARG A 159 -2.79 1.56 19.20
N ILE A 160 -1.77 2.39 19.12
CA ILE A 160 -0.79 2.39 18.04
C ILE A 160 0.23 1.29 18.32
N HIS A 161 0.41 0.38 17.37
CA HIS A 161 1.40 -0.69 17.48
C HIS A 161 2.67 -0.32 16.74
N GLU A 162 3.80 -0.82 17.24
CA GLU A 162 5.03 -0.82 16.46
C GLU A 162 4.78 -1.60 15.18
N THR A 163 5.03 -0.95 14.05
CA THR A 163 4.69 -1.45 12.73
C THR A 163 5.86 -1.15 11.80
N PRO A 164 6.29 -2.11 10.95
CA PRO A 164 7.32 -1.85 9.96
C PRO A 164 6.98 -0.68 9.03
N ARG A 165 8.01 0.03 8.54
CA ARG A 165 7.85 1.14 7.58
C ARG A 165 7.28 0.70 6.23
N TYR A 166 7.60 -0.53 5.84
CA TYR A 166 7.41 -1.05 4.49
C TYR A 166 6.81 -2.46 4.58
N PRO A 167 6.10 -2.91 3.53
CA PRO A 167 5.88 -4.33 3.27
C PRO A 167 7.19 -5.13 3.28
N ASP A 168 7.12 -6.42 3.64
CA ASP A 168 8.29 -7.30 3.77
C ASP A 168 9.15 -7.38 2.50
N ALA A 169 8.55 -7.32 1.30
CA ALA A 169 9.30 -7.36 0.04
C ALA A 169 10.30 -6.20 -0.13
N ALA A 170 10.22 -5.16 0.70
CA ALA A 170 11.25 -4.12 0.73
C ALA A 170 12.65 -4.67 0.98
N PHE A 171 12.79 -5.76 1.75
CA PHE A 171 14.10 -6.39 1.99
C PHE A 171 14.64 -7.09 0.73
N GLU A 172 13.77 -7.78 -0.01
CA GLU A 172 14.13 -8.45 -1.26
C GLU A 172 14.48 -7.44 -2.36
N VAL A 173 13.67 -6.39 -2.50
CA VAL A 173 13.90 -5.30 -3.45
C VAL A 173 15.19 -4.55 -3.12
N ASP A 174 15.49 -4.30 -1.84
CA ASP A 174 16.76 -3.70 -1.42
C ASP A 174 17.95 -4.56 -1.85
N ALA A 175 17.93 -5.85 -1.51
CA ALA A 175 18.99 -6.78 -1.83
C ALA A 175 19.22 -6.88 -3.34
N TRP A 176 18.14 -6.92 -4.12
CA TRP A 176 18.19 -6.92 -5.57
C TRP A 176 18.83 -5.65 -6.12
N VAL A 177 18.43 -4.46 -5.67
CA VAL A 177 19.02 -3.18 -6.12
C VAL A 177 20.51 -3.15 -5.82
N ARG A 178 20.92 -3.59 -4.63
CA ARG A 178 22.33 -3.59 -4.24
C ARG A 178 23.16 -4.52 -5.11
N ARG A 179 22.68 -5.74 -5.34
CA ARG A 179 23.39 -6.75 -6.13
C ARG A 179 23.40 -6.43 -7.62
N GLU A 180 22.25 -6.15 -8.22
CA GLU A 180 22.14 -6.01 -9.67
C GLU A 180 22.56 -4.64 -10.20
N ILE A 181 22.43 -3.59 -9.37
CA ILE A 181 22.75 -2.21 -9.78
C ILE A 181 24.00 -1.72 -9.07
N GLY A 182 24.09 -1.91 -7.75
CA GLY A 182 25.23 -1.44 -6.95
C GLY A 182 26.55 -2.11 -7.31
N GLU A 183 26.53 -3.41 -7.59
CA GLU A 183 27.73 -4.19 -7.94
C GLU A 183 27.93 -4.32 -9.45
N HIS A 184 27.11 -3.64 -10.27
CA HIS A 184 27.19 -3.75 -11.72
C HIS A 184 28.51 -3.20 -12.25
N TRP A 185 29.21 -3.99 -13.08
CA TRP A 185 30.55 -3.68 -13.60
C TRP A 185 30.68 -2.34 -14.33
N ALA A 186 29.58 -1.84 -14.89
CA ALA A 186 29.52 -0.57 -15.60
C ALA A 186 29.45 0.66 -14.67
N MET A 187 29.29 0.47 -13.36
CA MET A 187 29.21 1.58 -12.42
C MET A 187 30.61 2.06 -12.01
N PRO A 188 30.79 3.38 -11.79
CA PRO A 188 32.02 3.92 -11.20
C PRO A 188 32.36 3.29 -9.85
N LEU A 189 33.65 3.25 -9.49
CA LEU A 189 34.11 2.67 -8.22
C LEU A 189 33.61 3.43 -6.98
N ASP A 190 33.25 4.70 -7.12
CA ASP A 190 32.70 5.56 -6.07
C ASP A 190 31.17 5.63 -6.10
N PHE A 191 30.52 4.87 -6.99
CA PHE A 191 29.07 4.81 -7.06
C PHE A 191 28.47 4.17 -5.80
N THR A 192 27.39 4.75 -5.30
CA THR A 192 26.58 4.15 -4.24
C THR A 192 25.12 4.09 -4.66
N CYS A 193 24.48 2.94 -4.43
CA CYS A 193 23.08 2.72 -4.75
C CYS A 193 22.14 2.99 -3.56
N ASP A 194 22.63 3.60 -2.46
CA ASP A 194 21.86 3.71 -1.21
C ASP A 194 20.54 4.48 -1.36
N ARG A 195 20.55 5.58 -2.12
CA ARG A 195 19.33 6.34 -2.42
C ARG A 195 18.38 5.54 -3.30
N LEU A 196 18.90 4.82 -4.28
CA LEU A 196 18.09 3.99 -5.16
C LEU A 196 17.41 2.87 -4.37
N ALA A 197 18.17 2.17 -3.52
CA ALA A 197 17.65 1.15 -2.64
C ALA A 197 16.61 1.75 -1.67
N GLU A 198 16.84 2.96 -1.15
CA GLU A 198 15.84 3.66 -0.33
C GLU A 198 14.53 3.94 -1.05
N HIS A 199 14.60 4.53 -2.24
CA HIS A 199 13.41 4.80 -3.04
C HIS A 199 12.70 3.50 -3.41
N ALA A 200 13.43 2.44 -3.74
CA ALA A 200 12.84 1.15 -4.06
C ALA A 200 12.10 0.55 -2.85
N ARG A 201 12.68 0.59 -1.64
CA ARG A 201 12.00 0.20 -0.40
C ARG A 201 10.73 1.03 -0.16
N LEU A 202 10.80 2.34 -0.35
CA LEU A 202 9.67 3.25 -0.16
C LEU A 202 8.53 2.97 -1.15
N GLN A 203 8.85 2.63 -2.40
CA GLN A 203 7.87 2.34 -3.43
C GLN A 203 7.32 0.90 -3.38
N THR A 204 7.76 0.06 -2.44
CA THR A 204 7.03 -1.20 -2.19
C THR A 204 5.57 -0.99 -1.79
N TRP A 205 5.22 0.19 -1.29
CA TRP A 205 3.82 0.60 -1.07
C TRP A 205 2.96 0.66 -2.34
N THR A 206 3.56 0.79 -3.52
CA THR A 206 2.85 0.86 -4.81
C THR A 206 2.89 -0.46 -5.57
N MET A 207 3.62 -1.45 -5.06
CA MET A 207 3.71 -2.76 -5.70
C MET A 207 2.33 -3.41 -5.70
N LYS A 208 1.94 -3.87 -6.88
CA LYS A 208 0.77 -4.67 -7.13
C LYS A 208 1.16 -5.82 -8.06
N PRO A 209 0.53 -6.99 -7.91
CA PRO A 209 0.77 -8.10 -8.82
C PRO A 209 0.37 -7.73 -10.25
N ALA A 210 1.16 -8.21 -11.21
CA ALA A 210 0.88 -8.05 -12.63
C ALA A 210 -0.04 -9.19 -13.10
N TRP A 211 -1.34 -8.90 -13.22
CA TRP A 211 -2.31 -9.86 -13.77
C TRP A 211 -2.64 -9.55 -15.22
N LEU A 212 -2.82 -10.60 -16.02
CA LEU A 212 -3.48 -10.51 -17.33
C LEU A 212 -4.99 -10.25 -17.18
N ARG A 213 -5.59 -10.69 -16.06
CA ARG A 213 -6.98 -10.40 -15.64
C ARG A 213 -7.02 -10.19 -14.13
N PRO A 214 -7.25 -8.96 -13.64
CA PRO A 214 -7.28 -8.70 -12.20
C PRO A 214 -8.46 -9.42 -11.55
N PRO A 215 -8.25 -10.08 -10.40
CA PRO A 215 -9.36 -10.63 -9.63
C PRO A 215 -10.25 -9.49 -9.14
N GLN A 216 -11.57 -9.62 -9.33
CA GLN A 216 -12.57 -8.62 -8.90
C GLN A 216 -13.19 -8.92 -7.54
N GLY A 217 -12.86 -10.07 -6.94
CA GLY A 217 -13.35 -10.52 -5.65
C GLY A 217 -12.29 -10.45 -4.54
N PRO A 218 -12.67 -10.78 -3.30
CA PRO A 218 -11.79 -10.72 -2.13
C PRO A 218 -10.67 -11.79 -2.15
N ALA A 219 -10.84 -12.88 -2.90
CA ALA A 219 -9.81 -13.90 -3.10
C ALA A 219 -9.43 -13.98 -4.59
N PRO A 220 -8.13 -14.14 -4.91
CA PRO A 220 -7.73 -14.51 -6.26
C PRO A 220 -8.05 -16.00 -6.49
N ASP A 221 -9.16 -16.30 -7.15
CA ASP A 221 -9.27 -17.56 -7.90
C ASP A 221 -8.39 -17.41 -9.16
N GLY A 222 -7.12 -17.76 -9.03
CA GLY A 222 -6.16 -17.73 -10.13
C GLY A 222 -4.78 -18.19 -9.68
N GLU A 223 -4.14 -19.04 -10.48
CA GLU A 223 -2.77 -19.50 -10.25
C GLU A 223 -1.85 -18.28 -10.05
N ARG A 224 -1.23 -18.20 -8.86
CA ARG A 224 -0.11 -17.29 -8.62
C ARG A 224 0.99 -17.68 -9.60
N ILE A 225 1.23 -16.85 -10.61
CA ILE A 225 2.51 -16.87 -11.32
C ILE A 225 3.51 -16.27 -10.34
N VAL A 226 4.20 -17.15 -9.61
CA VAL A 226 5.38 -16.77 -8.84
C VAL A 226 6.48 -16.54 -9.87
N LEU A 227 6.88 -15.28 -10.06
CA LEU A 227 8.09 -14.93 -10.81
C LEU A 227 9.33 -15.22 -9.96
#